data_AF-A0A392U7U3-F1
#
_entry.id   AF-A0A392U7U3-F1
#
_cell.length_a   1.000
_cell.length_b   1.000
_cell.length_c   1.000
_cell.angle_alpha   90.00
_cell.angle_beta   90.00
_cell.angle_gamma   90.00
#
_symmetry.space_group_name_H-M   'P 1'
#
loop_
_entity.id
_entity.type
_entity.pdbx_description
1 polymer ?
#
loop_
_entity_poly.entity_id
_entity_poly.type
_entity_poly.pdbx_seq_one_letter_code
_entity_poly.pdbx_strand_id
1 'polypeptide(L)'
;KFADKAKPQMKVDMDPLPTAEATYVEVYDCNMVDVVDPVPVKAVPEEEYKKKVQEIYPYAKEELVDFLNRCKLNNSEVMMC
;
A
#
# COMPACT_ATOMS: atom_id res chain seq x y z
N LYS A 1 -30.85 40.06 -26.18
CA LYS A 1 -29.44 40.50 -26.25
C LYS A 1 -28.71 39.83 -25.10
N PHE A 2 -27.89 38.81 -25.37
CA PHE A 2 -27.14 38.12 -24.31
C PHE A 2 -25.88 38.93 -24.00
N ALA A 3 -25.69 39.24 -22.71
CA ALA A 3 -24.52 39.97 -22.22
C ALA A 3 -23.27 39.10 -22.35
N ASP A 4 -22.27 39.62 -23.04
CA ASP A 4 -20.94 39.04 -23.15
C ASP A 4 -20.27 39.08 -21.77
N LYS A 5 -20.04 37.92 -21.16
CA LYS A 5 -19.34 37.81 -19.88
C LYS A 5 -17.92 37.35 -20.16
N ALA A 6 -17.00 38.30 -20.27
CA ALA A 6 -15.58 38.01 -20.39
C ALA A 6 -15.09 37.16 -19.20
N LYS A 7 -14.40 36.06 -19.51
CA LYS A 7 -13.80 35.14 -18.52
C LYS A 7 -12.67 35.88 -17.78
N PRO A 8 -12.62 35.87 -16.44
CA PRO A 8 -11.48 36.44 -15.71
C PRO A 8 -10.21 35.69 -16.12
N GLN A 9 -9.17 36.41 -16.53
CA GLN A 9 -7.89 35.78 -16.82
C GLN A 9 -7.26 35.29 -15.51
N MET A 10 -7.00 33.99 -15.45
CA MET A 10 -6.36 33.31 -14.33
C MET A 10 -4.95 33.89 -14.16
N LYS A 11 -4.70 34.56 -13.03
CA LYS A 11 -3.38 35.05 -12.63
C LYS A 11 -2.59 33.83 -12.19
N VAL A 12 -1.66 33.35 -13.03
CA VAL A 12 -0.70 32.32 -12.62
C VAL A 12 0.30 33.01 -11.71
N ASP A 13 0.38 32.56 -10.47
CA ASP A 13 1.43 32.98 -9.54
C ASP A 13 2.78 32.56 -10.13
N MET A 14 3.64 33.55 -10.36
CA MET A 14 4.96 33.37 -10.97
C MET A 14 6.04 33.24 -9.89
N ASP A 15 5.67 32.95 -8.63
CA ASP A 15 6.64 32.66 -7.59
C ASP A 15 7.49 31.44 -8.01
N PRO A 16 8.81 31.61 -8.21
CA PRO A 16 9.67 30.49 -8.55
C PRO A 16 9.69 29.54 -7.36
N LEU A 17 9.01 28.41 -7.48
CA LEU A 17 9.19 27.30 -6.54
C LEU A 17 10.69 26.97 -6.52
N PRO A 18 11.31 26.80 -5.33
CA PRO A 18 12.70 26.40 -5.26
C PRO A 18 12.85 25.14 -6.12
N THR A 19 13.77 25.19 -7.08
CA THR A 19 14.11 24.05 -7.93
C THR A 19 14.67 22.96 -7.04
N ALA A 20 13.77 22.16 -6.47
CA ALA A 20 14.13 20.87 -5.93
C ALA A 20 14.72 20.11 -7.11
N GLU A 21 16.02 19.86 -7.08
CA GLU A 21 16.65 18.99 -8.05
C GLU A 21 16.00 17.62 -7.89
N ALA A 22 15.00 17.36 -8.73
CA ALA A 22 14.43 16.04 -8.86
C ALA A 22 15.55 15.14 -9.35
N THR A 23 16.11 14.34 -8.46
CA THR A 23 17.00 13.23 -8.81
C THR A 23 16.17 12.26 -9.64
N TYR A 24 16.22 12.44 -10.95
CA TYR A 24 15.62 11.54 -11.93
C TYR A 24 16.42 10.24 -11.85
N VAL A 25 15.97 9.32 -11.00
CA VAL A 25 16.54 7.97 -10.94
C VAL A 25 16.01 7.22 -12.13
N GLU A 26 16.87 6.97 -13.12
CA GLU A 26 16.56 6.01 -14.19
C GLU A 26 16.28 4.66 -13.55
N VAL A 27 15.06 4.16 -13.75
CA VAL A 27 14.66 2.83 -13.31
C VAL A 27 15.37 1.83 -14.24
N TYR A 28 16.60 1.46 -13.87
CA TYR A 28 17.33 0.40 -14.54
C TYR A 28 16.61 -0.93 -14.26
N ASP A 29 16.04 -1.50 -15.31
CA ASP A 29 15.44 -2.83 -15.39
C ASP A 29 14.37 -3.14 -14.33
N CYS A 30 13.13 -2.72 -14.59
CA CYS A 30 11.99 -3.43 -14.01
C CYS A 30 12.01 -4.88 -14.53
N ASN A 31 12.20 -5.86 -13.65
CA ASN A 31 11.99 -7.27 -13.99
C ASN A 31 10.52 -7.48 -14.39
N MET A 32 10.21 -7.37 -15.68
CA MET A 32 8.93 -7.79 -16.23
C MET A 32 8.84 -9.32 -16.10
N VAL A 33 7.87 -9.78 -15.30
CA VAL A 33 7.56 -11.21 -15.19
C VAL A 33 6.46 -11.51 -16.20
N ASP A 34 6.77 -12.33 -17.19
CA ASP A 34 5.75 -12.84 -18.10
C ASP A 34 4.72 -13.64 -17.32
N VAL A 35 3.44 -13.33 -17.56
CA VAL A 35 2.35 -14.20 -17.10
C VAL A 35 2.40 -15.45 -17.97
N VAL A 36 3.13 -16.46 -17.50
CA VAL A 36 2.96 -17.84 -17.98
C VAL A 36 1.49 -18.19 -17.82
N ASP A 37 0.92 -18.86 -18.82
CA ASP A 37 -0.47 -19.34 -18.86
C ASP A 37 -0.98 -19.65 -17.45
N PRO A 38 -2.17 -19.17 -17.05
CA PRO A 38 -2.65 -19.33 -15.69
C PRO A 38 -2.58 -20.80 -15.32
N VAL A 39 -1.57 -21.17 -14.54
CA VAL A 39 -1.53 -22.47 -13.90
C VAL A 39 -2.87 -22.56 -13.19
N PRO A 40 -3.67 -23.62 -13.43
CA PRO A 40 -4.97 -23.74 -12.80
C PRO A 40 -4.78 -23.54 -11.30
N VAL A 41 -5.24 -22.40 -10.80
CA VAL A 41 -5.17 -22.10 -9.36
C VAL A 41 -6.03 -23.19 -8.76
N LYS A 42 -5.38 -24.18 -8.13
CA LYS A 42 -6.10 -25.26 -7.47
C LYS A 42 -6.94 -24.57 -6.41
N ALA A 43 -8.26 -24.63 -6.59
CA ALA A 43 -9.19 -24.12 -5.61
C ALA A 43 -8.94 -24.92 -4.32
N VAL A 44 -8.32 -24.25 -3.34
CA VAL A 44 -8.15 -24.81 -2.01
C VAL A 44 -9.49 -24.62 -1.29
N PRO A 45 -10.08 -25.68 -0.73
CA PRO A 45 -11.27 -25.54 0.10
C PRO A 45 -11.03 -24.53 1.24
N GLU A 46 -12.04 -23.73 1.56
CA GLU A 46 -11.93 -22.65 2.56
C GLU A 46 -11.38 -23.15 3.91
N GLU A 47 -11.79 -24.35 4.33
CA GLU A 47 -11.33 -24.97 5.57
C GLU A 47 -9.84 -25.33 5.56
N GLU A 48 -9.32 -25.79 4.42
CA GLU A 48 -7.90 -26.06 4.27
C GLU A 48 -7.08 -24.76 4.27
N TYR A 49 -7.60 -23.70 3.65
CA TYR A 49 -7.00 -22.37 3.71
C TYR A 49 -6.98 -21.82 5.13
N LYS A 50 -8.10 -21.85 5.86
CA LYS A 50 -8.20 -21.42 7.26
C LYS A 50 -7.22 -22.18 8.16
N LYS A 51 -7.07 -23.48 7.94
CA LYS A 51 -6.10 -24.30 8.68
C LYS A 51 -4.66 -23.85 8.41
N LYS A 52 -4.29 -23.68 7.13
CA LYS A 52 -2.97 -23.17 6.73
C LYS A 52 -2.67 -21.79 7.32
N VAL A 53 -3.66 -20.89 7.33
CA VAL A 53 -3.52 -19.56 7.93
C VAL A 53 -3.26 -19.66 9.43
N GLN A 54 -3.96 -20.53 10.16
CA GLN A 54 -3.73 -20.74 11.59
C GLN A 54 -2.37 -21.38 11.90
N GLU A 55 -1.87 -22.27 11.03
CA GLU A 55 -0.54 -22.87 11.20
C GLU A 55 0.59 -21.84 11.01
N ILE A 56 0.47 -20.97 10.01
CA ILE A 56 1.51 -19.97 9.69
C ILE A 56 1.42 -18.78 10.64
N TYR A 57 0.20 -18.35 10.96
CA TYR A 57 -0.11 -17.20 11.79
C TYR A 57 -1.03 -17.63 12.93
N PRO A 58 -0.50 -18.29 13.97
CA PRO A 58 -1.30 -18.79 15.09
C PRO A 58 -2.05 -17.67 15.83
N TYR A 59 -1.58 -16.43 15.69
CA TYR A 59 -2.18 -15.25 16.28
C TYR A 59 -2.98 -14.39 15.28
N ALA A 60 -3.30 -14.90 14.08
CA ALA A 60 -4.04 -14.13 13.07
C ALA A 60 -5.42 -13.65 13.52
N LYS A 61 -6.00 -14.29 14.53
CA LYS A 61 -7.29 -13.90 15.11
C LYS A 61 -7.17 -13.03 16.36
N GLU A 62 -5.95 -12.81 16.84
CA GLU A 62 -5.72 -12.00 18.03
C GLU A 62 -6.04 -10.54 17.72
N GLU A 63 -6.81 -9.90 18.60
CA GLU A 63 -7.06 -8.47 18.48
C GLU A 63 -5.81 -7.68 18.84
N LEU A 64 -5.66 -6.49 18.25
CA LEU A 64 -4.50 -5.64 18.50
C LEU A 64 -4.30 -5.35 19.99
N VAL A 65 -5.38 -5.12 20.72
CA VAL A 65 -5.33 -4.84 22.17
C VAL A 65 -4.78 -6.04 22.94
N ASP A 66 -5.21 -7.25 22.59
CA ASP A 66 -4.75 -8.49 23.21
C ASP A 66 -3.27 -8.74 22.91
N PHE A 67 -2.85 -8.51 21.65
CA PHE A 67 -1.45 -8.56 21.25
C PHE A 67 -0.58 -7.62 22.09
N LEU A 68 -0.98 -6.34 22.19
CA LEU A 68 -0.20 -5.33 22.95
C LEU A 68 -0.16 -5.66 24.44
N ASN A 69 -1.26 -6.13 25.02
CA ASN A 69 -1.31 -6.56 26.41
C ASN A 69 -0.38 -7.75 26.67
N ARG A 70 -0.37 -8.74 25.76
CA ARG A 70 0.57 -9.86 25.83
C ARG A 70 2.02 -9.40 25.74
N CYS A 71 2.35 -8.51 24.81
CA CYS A 71 3.70 -7.95 24.68
C CYS A 71 4.13 -7.22 25.96
N LYS A 72 3.24 -6.42 26.56
CA LYS A 72 3.49 -5.73 27.82
C LYS A 72 3.75 -6.72 28.97
N LEU A 73 2.92 -7.75 29.11
CA LEU A 73 3.09 -8.78 30.15
C LEU A 73 4.41 -9.54 29.99
N ASN A 74 4.84 -9.75 28.75
CA ASN A 74 6.06 -10.48 28.43
C ASN A 74 7.31 -9.57 28.31
N ASN A 75 7.19 -8.27 28.59
CA ASN A 75 8.24 -7.26 28.37
C ASN A 75 8.90 -7.36 26.99
N SER A 76 8.10 -7.65 25.96
CA SER A 76 8.58 -7.82 24.59
C SER A 76 8.61 -6.47 23.87
N GLU A 77 9.75 -6.15 23.24
CA GLU A 77 9.84 -5.02 22.32
C GLU A 77 9.35 -5.46 20.94
N VAL A 78 8.35 -4.74 20.42
CA VAL A 78 7.70 -5.06 19.14
C VAL A 78 7.56 -3.80 18.30
N MET A 79 7.92 -3.90 17.03
CA MET A 79 7.67 -2.86 16.03
C MET A 79 6.44 -3.24 15.23
N MET A 80 5.51 -2.30 15.05
CA MET A 80 4.39 -2.44 14.11
C MET A 80 4.78 -1.74 12.81
N CYS A 81 4.78 -2.49 11.71
CA CYS A 81 5.07 -2.01 10.37
C CYS A 81 3.80 -1.57 9.65
#